data_AF-A0A3A0B6J4-F1
#
_entry.id   AF-A0A3A0B6J4-F1
#
_cell.length_a   1.000
_cell.length_b   1.000
_cell.length_c   1.000
_cell.angle_alpha   90.00
_cell.angle_beta   90.00
_cell.angle_gamma   90.00
#
_symmetry.space_group_name_H-M   'P 1'
#
loop_
_entity.id
_entity.type
_entity.pdbx_description
1 polymer ?
#
loop_
_entity_poly.entity_id
_entity_poly.type
_entity_poly.pdbx_seq_one_letter_code
_entity_poly.pdbx_strand_id
1 'polypeptide(L)'
;MIHPMTLPPNFDPGAALPAKTTEYGTFHEVRAGASLAAQLVANGAAQDIDLAHVVLEAVLRCQERDPRDPHLGAFRWMAEDTWIEDLNAVTFVLRSLIPMMIRHGDRLRPPLHGRVMDAIRLGLGEIARLDVLPAYTNITALDIANTCLGGELLHDPALLARGRAKLAAWIEFTNRSGHPHEFNSPTYLPVSIRALGGLAELSRGATTRSRARAMLARLGLSAVLHLHHASGRWAGPYGRAYQPTITTGTPPERTLLDEWIAGGLLPGWLGTLWAALITTGLTDGWAGVRDLVARFFRWRVGLGWYAVALLGPAAYMLAGVGLHAMLTGETPTLPIYALPLGQAGLMFLQTVALGMLLNTEEWTWRGVALPLLQNRHGALIG
;
A
#
# COMPACT_ATOMS: atom_id res chain seq x y z
N MET A 1 -2.26 -23.95 -22.21
CA MET A 1 -3.55 -23.27 -22.44
C MET A 1 -3.94 -22.60 -21.14
N ILE A 2 -4.46 -21.37 -21.18
CA ILE A 2 -4.97 -20.69 -19.98
C ILE A 2 -6.36 -21.28 -19.68
N HIS A 3 -6.57 -21.74 -18.45
CA HIS A 3 -7.84 -22.31 -18.02
C HIS A 3 -8.73 -21.24 -17.39
N PRO A 4 -10.07 -21.32 -17.56
CA PRO A 4 -11.01 -20.43 -16.90
C PRO A 4 -10.86 -20.46 -15.38
N MET A 5 -11.07 -19.32 -14.73
CA MET A 5 -11.07 -19.22 -13.28
C MET A 5 -12.27 -19.95 -12.67
N THR A 6 -12.06 -20.50 -11.48
CA THR A 6 -13.19 -20.91 -10.63
C THR A 6 -13.89 -19.66 -10.11
N LEU A 7 -15.18 -19.52 -10.40
CA LEU A 7 -15.99 -18.40 -9.94
C LEU A 7 -16.20 -18.47 -8.42
N PRO A 8 -16.36 -17.32 -7.75
CA PRO A 8 -16.64 -17.32 -6.32
C PRO A 8 -17.99 -18.00 -6.05
N PRO A 9 -18.13 -18.73 -4.93
CA PRO A 9 -19.32 -19.55 -4.65
C PRO A 9 -20.61 -18.74 -4.53
N ASN A 10 -20.50 -17.44 -4.27
CA ASN A 10 -21.62 -16.52 -4.19
C ASN A 10 -21.88 -15.75 -5.50
N PHE A 11 -21.29 -16.13 -6.63
CA PHE A 11 -21.60 -15.51 -7.92
C PHE A 11 -23.02 -15.88 -8.36
N ASP A 12 -23.86 -14.88 -8.64
CA ASP A 12 -25.17 -15.07 -9.25
C ASP A 12 -25.09 -14.82 -10.77
N PRO A 13 -25.26 -15.85 -11.61
CA PRO A 13 -25.25 -15.69 -13.06
C PRO A 13 -26.37 -14.80 -13.60
N GLY A 14 -27.52 -14.71 -12.90
CA GLY A 14 -28.67 -13.91 -13.31
C GLY A 14 -28.41 -12.41 -13.20
N ALA A 15 -27.77 -11.98 -12.11
CA ALA A 15 -27.35 -10.60 -11.91
C ALA A 15 -25.96 -10.30 -12.50
N ALA A 16 -25.19 -11.35 -12.85
CA ALA A 16 -23.78 -11.29 -13.24
C ALA A 16 -22.90 -10.59 -12.21
N LEU A 17 -23.23 -10.76 -10.92
CA LEU A 17 -22.54 -10.12 -9.80
C LEU A 17 -22.45 -11.09 -8.61
N PRO A 18 -21.44 -10.93 -7.73
CA PRO A 18 -21.42 -11.60 -6.44
C PRO A 18 -22.59 -11.16 -5.56
N ALA A 19 -23.35 -12.13 -5.07
CA ALA A 19 -24.52 -11.95 -4.23
C ALA A 19 -24.20 -12.07 -2.74
N LYS A 20 -25.02 -11.41 -1.93
CA LYS A 20 -25.03 -11.50 -0.47
C LYS A 20 -26.48 -11.63 -0.01
N THR A 21 -26.81 -12.77 0.57
CA THR A 21 -28.13 -13.02 1.13
C THR A 21 -28.17 -12.59 2.60
N THR A 22 -29.22 -11.85 2.94
CA THR A 22 -29.52 -11.36 4.29
C THR A 22 -30.97 -11.68 4.64
N GLU A 23 -31.40 -11.38 5.86
CA GLU A 23 -32.81 -11.46 6.26
C GLU A 23 -33.74 -10.53 5.45
N TYR A 24 -33.18 -9.49 4.81
CA TYR A 24 -33.93 -8.52 3.99
C TYR A 24 -33.95 -8.87 2.49
N GLY A 25 -33.32 -9.98 2.09
CA GLY A 25 -33.25 -10.41 0.71
C GLY A 25 -31.82 -10.63 0.20
N THR A 26 -31.71 -10.82 -1.12
CA THR A 26 -30.45 -11.03 -1.82
C THR A 26 -30.04 -9.74 -2.52
N PHE A 27 -28.81 -9.30 -2.25
CA PHE A 27 -28.23 -8.07 -2.78
C PHE A 27 -26.92 -8.36 -3.53
N HIS A 28 -26.60 -7.58 -4.55
CA HIS A 28 -25.44 -7.81 -5.42
C HIS A 28 -24.38 -6.73 -5.29
N GLU A 29 -23.21 -7.07 -4.75
CA GLU A 29 -22.15 -6.11 -4.44
C GLU A 29 -21.44 -5.60 -5.70
N VAL A 30 -21.63 -4.32 -6.05
CA VAL A 30 -21.05 -3.68 -7.24
C VAL A 30 -19.52 -3.64 -7.17
N ARG A 31 -18.98 -3.31 -5.99
CA ARG A 31 -17.53 -3.38 -5.69
C ARG A 31 -16.95 -4.77 -5.96
N ALA A 32 -17.65 -5.82 -5.52
CA ALA A 32 -17.20 -7.19 -5.67
C ALA A 32 -17.24 -7.60 -7.16
N GLY A 33 -18.27 -7.16 -7.89
CA GLY A 33 -18.33 -7.27 -9.35
C GLY A 33 -17.13 -6.64 -10.05
N ALA A 34 -16.76 -5.41 -9.69
CA ALA A 34 -15.60 -4.73 -10.28
C ALA A 34 -14.29 -5.48 -10.00
N SER A 35 -14.13 -6.05 -8.79
CA SER A 35 -12.99 -6.89 -8.45
C SER A 35 -12.98 -8.20 -9.24
N LEU A 36 -14.13 -8.86 -9.39
CA LEU A 36 -14.27 -10.10 -10.16
C LEU A 36 -13.93 -9.87 -11.64
N ALA A 37 -14.46 -8.80 -12.23
CA ALA A 37 -14.13 -8.40 -13.59
C ALA A 37 -12.62 -8.22 -13.78
N ALA A 38 -11.95 -7.50 -12.87
CA ALA A 38 -10.50 -7.31 -12.93
C ALA A 38 -9.73 -8.64 -12.89
N GLN A 39 -10.18 -9.61 -12.08
CA GLN A 39 -9.57 -10.93 -11.98
C GLN A 39 -9.77 -11.75 -13.26
N LEU A 40 -10.99 -11.77 -13.81
CA LEU A 40 -11.31 -12.46 -15.06
C LEU A 40 -10.49 -11.91 -16.24
N VAL A 41 -10.39 -10.58 -16.35
CA VAL A 41 -9.56 -9.91 -17.37
C VAL A 41 -8.08 -10.25 -17.18
N ALA A 42 -7.58 -10.29 -15.94
CA ALA A 42 -6.21 -10.65 -15.64
C ALA A 42 -5.88 -12.12 -15.97
N ASN A 43 -6.83 -13.05 -15.76
CA ASN A 43 -6.64 -14.45 -16.14
C ASN A 43 -6.52 -14.61 -17.66
N GLY A 44 -7.44 -14.00 -18.42
CA GLY A 44 -7.32 -13.91 -19.88
C GLY A 44 -7.72 -15.18 -20.66
N ALA A 45 -8.31 -16.19 -20.01
CA ALA A 45 -9.01 -17.25 -20.72
C ALA A 45 -10.18 -16.67 -21.53
N ALA A 46 -10.47 -17.20 -22.72
CA ALA A 46 -11.52 -16.66 -23.59
C ALA A 46 -12.89 -16.60 -22.90
N GLN A 47 -13.24 -17.65 -22.15
CA GLN A 47 -14.48 -17.71 -21.37
C GLN A 47 -14.51 -16.66 -20.24
N ASP A 48 -13.36 -16.39 -19.62
CA ASP A 48 -13.27 -15.37 -18.56
C ASP A 48 -13.35 -13.97 -19.14
N ILE A 49 -12.76 -13.72 -20.31
CA ILE A 49 -12.92 -12.44 -21.01
C ILE A 49 -14.39 -12.23 -21.36
N ASP A 50 -15.06 -13.23 -21.90
CA ASP A 50 -16.50 -13.14 -22.23
C ASP A 50 -17.34 -12.85 -20.98
N LEU A 51 -17.09 -13.56 -19.88
CA LEU A 51 -17.76 -13.31 -18.61
C LEU A 51 -17.44 -11.92 -18.04
N ALA A 52 -16.18 -11.48 -18.14
CA ALA A 52 -15.78 -10.15 -17.68
C ALA A 52 -16.56 -9.05 -18.37
N HIS A 53 -16.89 -9.22 -19.65
CA HIS A 53 -17.73 -8.26 -20.36
C HIS A 53 -19.13 -8.18 -19.73
N VAL A 54 -19.74 -9.32 -19.43
CA VAL A 54 -21.06 -9.38 -18.79
C VAL A 54 -21.03 -8.75 -17.39
N VAL A 55 -20.02 -9.07 -16.58
CA VAL A 55 -19.85 -8.53 -15.23
C VAL A 55 -19.60 -7.02 -15.27
N LEU A 56 -18.74 -6.52 -16.17
CA LEU A 56 -18.47 -5.09 -16.33
C LEU A 56 -19.74 -4.34 -16.74
N GLU A 57 -20.56 -4.89 -17.64
CA GLU A 57 -21.84 -4.28 -17.99
C GLU A 57 -22.76 -4.13 -16.77
N ALA A 58 -22.85 -5.16 -15.92
CA ALA A 58 -23.62 -5.09 -14.68
C ALA A 58 -23.10 -4.02 -13.72
N VAL A 59 -21.77 -3.95 -13.53
CA VAL A 59 -21.12 -2.91 -12.72
C VAL A 59 -21.40 -1.51 -13.27
N LEU A 60 -21.23 -1.30 -14.58
CA LEU A 60 -21.38 0.01 -15.22
C LEU A 60 -22.83 0.52 -15.21
N ARG A 61 -23.84 -0.36 -15.20
CA ARG A 61 -25.25 0.03 -14.99
C ARG A 61 -25.51 0.63 -13.61
N CYS A 62 -24.60 0.43 -12.66
CA CYS A 62 -24.74 0.94 -11.30
C CYS A 62 -24.07 2.30 -11.08
N GLN A 63 -23.52 2.91 -12.14
CA GLN A 63 -22.98 4.25 -12.11
C GLN A 63 -24.07 5.30 -12.38
N GLU A 64 -24.11 6.36 -11.59
CA GLU A 64 -24.93 7.54 -11.90
C GLU A 64 -24.36 8.28 -13.12
N ARG A 65 -25.21 8.59 -14.11
CA ARG A 65 -24.80 9.20 -15.38
C ARG A 65 -25.65 10.39 -15.80
N ASP A 66 -26.72 10.74 -15.06
CA ASP A 66 -27.49 11.95 -15.30
C ASP A 66 -26.63 13.17 -14.94
N PRO A 67 -26.30 14.06 -15.90
CA PRO A 67 -25.48 15.24 -15.63
C PRO A 67 -26.15 16.25 -14.69
N ARG A 68 -27.45 16.09 -14.39
CA ARG A 68 -28.21 16.92 -13.46
C ARG A 68 -28.15 16.39 -12.03
N ASP A 69 -27.74 15.14 -11.84
CA ASP A 69 -27.63 14.54 -10.52
C ASP A 69 -26.35 15.04 -9.83
N PRO A 70 -26.43 15.50 -8.56
CA PRO A 70 -25.26 15.96 -7.81
C PRO A 70 -24.18 14.87 -7.63
N HIS A 71 -24.54 13.59 -7.76
CA HIS A 71 -23.67 12.42 -7.61
C HIS A 71 -23.21 11.83 -8.95
N LEU A 72 -23.24 12.59 -10.05
CA LEU A 72 -22.77 12.17 -11.37
C LEU A 72 -21.45 11.39 -11.32
N GLY A 73 -21.44 10.12 -11.69
CA GLY A 73 -20.23 9.28 -11.71
C GLY A 73 -19.98 8.49 -10.44
N ALA A 74 -20.78 8.70 -9.38
CA ALA A 74 -20.84 7.82 -8.22
C ALA A 74 -21.38 6.44 -8.61
N PHE A 75 -21.12 5.44 -7.76
CA PHE A 75 -21.64 4.08 -7.93
C PHE A 75 -22.53 3.72 -6.75
N ARG A 76 -23.55 2.90 -7.01
CA ARG A 76 -24.32 2.22 -5.96
C ARG A 76 -23.46 1.16 -5.25
N TRP A 77 -23.80 0.83 -4.00
CA TRP A 77 -23.13 -0.24 -3.27
C TRP A 77 -23.63 -1.61 -3.71
N MET A 78 -24.96 -1.73 -3.78
CA MET A 78 -25.68 -2.89 -4.28
C MET A 78 -26.38 -2.54 -5.60
N ALA A 79 -26.55 -3.54 -6.48
CA ALA A 79 -27.25 -3.34 -7.75
C ALA A 79 -28.73 -2.98 -7.56
N GLU A 80 -29.30 -3.38 -6.41
CA GLU A 80 -30.68 -3.15 -6.00
C GLU A 80 -30.93 -1.75 -5.43
N ASP A 81 -29.88 -1.02 -5.01
CA ASP A 81 -30.05 0.30 -4.43
C ASP A 81 -30.74 1.22 -5.47
N THR A 82 -31.69 2.05 -5.03
CA THR A 82 -32.43 2.94 -5.95
C THR A 82 -31.84 4.34 -6.04
N TRP A 83 -30.85 4.66 -5.20
CA TRP A 83 -30.08 5.91 -5.21
C TRP A 83 -28.64 5.66 -4.71
N ILE A 84 -27.80 6.69 -4.74
CA ILE A 84 -26.43 6.64 -4.21
C ILE A 84 -26.47 6.81 -2.68
N GLU A 85 -26.33 5.70 -1.94
CA GLU A 85 -26.34 5.71 -0.47
C GLU A 85 -25.01 6.14 0.15
N ASP A 86 -23.88 5.66 -0.41
CA ASP A 86 -22.54 5.93 0.10
C ASP A 86 -21.65 6.44 -1.02
N LEU A 87 -21.24 7.70 -0.86
CA LEU A 87 -20.37 8.40 -1.79
C LEU A 87 -18.99 7.75 -1.93
N ASN A 88 -18.58 6.89 -0.98
CA ASN A 88 -17.30 6.21 -1.04
C ASN A 88 -17.25 5.06 -2.04
N ALA A 89 -18.40 4.51 -2.47
CA ALA A 89 -18.47 3.33 -3.34
C ALA A 89 -17.66 3.50 -4.63
N VAL A 90 -17.66 4.71 -5.22
CA VAL A 90 -16.85 5.05 -6.40
C VAL A 90 -15.37 4.77 -6.19
N THR A 91 -14.82 5.06 -5.01
CA THR A 91 -13.39 4.82 -4.73
C THR A 91 -13.05 3.33 -4.71
N PHE A 92 -14.01 2.49 -4.27
CA PHE A 92 -13.87 1.03 -4.21
C PHE A 92 -14.10 0.34 -5.56
N VAL A 93 -14.91 0.91 -6.44
CA VAL A 93 -15.04 0.43 -7.82
C VAL A 93 -13.80 0.80 -8.63
N LEU A 94 -13.36 2.06 -8.57
CA LEU A 94 -12.23 2.54 -9.35
C LEU A 94 -10.89 1.90 -8.98
N ARG A 95 -10.68 1.51 -7.71
CA ARG A 95 -9.48 0.76 -7.31
C ARG A 95 -9.32 -0.60 -8.00
N SER A 96 -10.39 -1.12 -8.60
CA SER A 96 -10.36 -2.35 -9.40
C SER A 96 -10.25 -2.01 -10.89
N LEU A 97 -11.07 -1.08 -11.38
CA LEU A 97 -11.12 -0.73 -12.80
C LEU A 97 -9.83 -0.07 -13.29
N ILE A 98 -9.24 0.87 -12.54
CA ILE A 98 -8.05 1.60 -12.99
C ILE A 98 -6.83 0.67 -13.15
N PRO A 99 -6.44 -0.15 -12.15
CA PRO A 99 -5.36 -1.11 -12.32
C PRO A 99 -5.61 -2.14 -13.42
N MET A 100 -6.86 -2.60 -13.56
CA MET A 100 -7.25 -3.52 -14.64
C MET A 100 -6.98 -2.90 -16.01
N MET A 101 -7.42 -1.66 -16.23
CA MET A 101 -7.21 -0.96 -17.50
C MET A 101 -5.72 -0.68 -17.76
N ILE A 102 -4.94 -0.33 -16.72
CA ILE A 102 -3.49 -0.12 -16.86
C ILE A 102 -2.76 -1.38 -17.31
N ARG A 103 -3.10 -2.56 -16.74
CA ARG A 103 -2.36 -3.80 -17.01
C ARG A 103 -2.87 -4.59 -18.20
N HIS A 104 -4.19 -4.58 -18.40
CA HIS A 104 -4.90 -5.56 -19.24
C HIS A 104 -6.05 -4.95 -20.03
N GLY A 105 -6.12 -3.62 -20.15
CA GLY A 105 -7.19 -2.95 -20.90
C GLY A 105 -7.26 -3.41 -22.36
N ASP A 106 -6.13 -3.76 -22.96
CA ASP A 106 -6.00 -4.30 -24.32
C ASP A 106 -6.79 -5.60 -24.57
N ARG A 107 -7.15 -6.33 -23.50
CA ARG A 107 -7.96 -7.55 -23.59
C ARG A 107 -9.46 -7.30 -23.71
N LEU A 108 -9.92 -6.07 -23.48
CA LEU A 108 -11.33 -5.71 -23.62
C LEU A 108 -11.69 -5.40 -25.08
N ARG A 109 -12.90 -5.76 -25.50
CA ARG A 109 -13.40 -5.38 -26.82
C ARG A 109 -13.57 -3.84 -26.89
N PRO A 110 -13.29 -3.20 -28.03
CA PRO A 110 -13.24 -1.74 -28.13
C PRO A 110 -14.47 -0.97 -27.58
N PRO A 111 -15.72 -1.42 -27.82
CA PRO A 111 -16.88 -0.70 -27.27
C PRO A 111 -16.92 -0.68 -25.74
N LEU A 112 -16.61 -1.81 -25.10
CA LEU A 112 -16.60 -1.90 -23.64
C LEU A 112 -15.39 -1.20 -23.04
N HIS A 113 -14.22 -1.30 -23.67
CA HIS A 113 -13.03 -0.55 -23.29
C HIS A 113 -13.33 0.95 -23.16
N GLY A 114 -13.94 1.56 -24.19
CA GLY A 114 -14.33 2.96 -24.18
C GLY A 114 -15.28 3.30 -23.03
N ARG A 115 -16.29 2.46 -22.79
CA ARG A 115 -17.26 2.67 -21.71
C ARG A 115 -16.63 2.58 -20.31
N VAL A 116 -15.67 1.69 -20.10
CA VAL A 116 -14.92 1.63 -18.83
C VAL A 116 -14.04 2.86 -18.65
N MET A 117 -13.37 3.33 -19.71
CA MET A 117 -12.58 4.57 -19.66
C MET A 117 -13.45 5.80 -19.33
N ASP A 118 -14.64 5.90 -19.91
CA ASP A 118 -15.59 6.96 -19.61
C ASP A 118 -16.11 6.87 -18.18
N ALA A 119 -16.40 5.66 -17.69
CA ALA A 119 -16.82 5.45 -16.31
C ALA A 119 -15.72 5.84 -15.31
N ILE A 120 -14.46 5.52 -15.60
CA ILE A 120 -13.31 5.98 -14.82
C ILE A 120 -13.24 7.51 -14.81
N ARG A 121 -13.37 8.17 -15.96
CA ARG A 121 -13.36 9.64 -16.06
C ARG A 121 -14.46 10.28 -15.20
N LEU A 122 -15.70 9.79 -15.30
CA LEU A 122 -16.82 10.27 -14.50
C LEU A 122 -16.58 10.04 -12.99
N GLY A 123 -16.15 8.84 -12.61
CA GLY A 123 -15.90 8.52 -11.21
C GLY A 123 -14.75 9.32 -10.60
N LEU A 124 -13.69 9.63 -11.37
CA LEU A 124 -12.62 10.53 -10.91
C LEU A 124 -13.11 11.97 -10.74
N GLY A 125 -14.04 12.41 -11.59
CA GLY A 125 -14.76 13.68 -11.43
C GLY A 125 -15.58 13.71 -10.13
N GLU A 126 -16.26 12.61 -9.79
CA GLU A 126 -16.97 12.51 -8.51
C GLU A 126 -16.01 12.54 -7.32
N ILE A 127 -14.94 11.75 -7.36
CA ILE A 127 -13.89 11.78 -6.33
C ILE A 127 -13.32 13.19 -6.17
N ALA A 128 -13.25 13.99 -7.25
CA ALA A 128 -12.83 15.39 -7.18
C ALA A 128 -13.82 16.31 -6.49
N ARG A 129 -15.13 16.11 -6.69
CA ARG A 129 -16.17 16.89 -6.01
C ARG A 129 -16.31 16.53 -4.54
N LEU A 130 -16.19 15.24 -4.20
CA LEU A 130 -16.25 14.77 -2.81
C LEU A 130 -15.13 15.35 -1.94
N ASP A 131 -13.93 15.48 -2.52
CA ASP A 131 -12.70 15.98 -1.90
C ASP A 131 -12.57 15.68 -0.40
N VAL A 132 -12.61 14.38 -0.05
CA VAL A 132 -12.61 13.95 1.35
C VAL A 132 -11.41 14.51 2.13
N LEU A 133 -11.65 14.87 3.39
CA LEU A 133 -10.63 15.40 4.29
C LEU A 133 -9.48 14.39 4.48
N PRO A 134 -8.20 14.84 4.57
CA PRO A 134 -7.07 13.96 4.83
C PRO A 134 -7.18 13.10 6.10
N ALA A 135 -7.99 13.52 7.07
CA ALA A 135 -8.29 12.76 8.29
C ALA A 135 -9.15 11.50 8.03
N TYR A 136 -9.90 11.46 6.93
CA TYR A 136 -10.62 10.27 6.49
C TYR A 136 -9.66 9.35 5.71
N THR A 137 -8.77 8.71 6.46
CA THR A 137 -7.47 8.25 5.95
C THR A 137 -7.55 7.15 4.89
N ASN A 138 -8.42 6.16 5.03
CA ASN A 138 -8.56 5.07 4.06
C ASN A 138 -9.16 5.54 2.73
N ILE A 139 -10.19 6.39 2.78
CA ILE A 139 -10.80 6.95 1.57
C ILE A 139 -9.86 7.94 0.92
N THR A 140 -9.12 8.73 1.70
CA THR A 140 -8.04 9.58 1.18
C THR A 140 -6.97 8.76 0.45
N ALA A 141 -6.56 7.61 1.01
CA ALA A 141 -5.59 6.72 0.35
C ALA A 141 -6.13 6.16 -0.99
N LEU A 142 -7.42 5.80 -1.05
CA LEU A 142 -8.07 5.37 -2.29
C LEU A 142 -8.21 6.50 -3.31
N ASP A 143 -8.61 7.71 -2.89
CA ASP A 143 -8.63 8.91 -3.74
C ASP A 143 -7.23 9.14 -4.34
N ILE A 144 -6.19 9.20 -3.51
CA ILE A 144 -4.82 9.43 -3.98
C ILE A 144 -4.42 8.38 -5.03
N ALA A 145 -4.67 7.09 -4.75
CA ALA A 145 -4.32 6.01 -5.66
C ALA A 145 -5.11 6.12 -6.98
N ASN A 146 -6.42 6.25 -6.91
CA ASN A 146 -7.30 6.36 -8.08
C ASN A 146 -6.98 7.61 -8.90
N THR A 147 -6.84 8.77 -8.27
CA THR A 147 -6.60 10.05 -8.93
C THR A 147 -5.22 10.10 -9.59
N CYS A 148 -4.16 9.60 -8.93
CA CYS A 148 -2.83 9.54 -9.53
C CYS A 148 -2.78 8.56 -10.71
N LEU A 149 -3.21 7.31 -10.51
CA LEU A 149 -3.15 6.27 -11.53
C LEU A 149 -4.12 6.54 -12.67
N GLY A 150 -5.31 7.05 -12.35
CA GLY A 150 -6.33 7.46 -13.31
C GLY A 150 -5.89 8.67 -14.14
N GLY A 151 -5.27 9.68 -13.51
CA GLY A 151 -4.69 10.82 -14.24
C GLY A 151 -3.58 10.40 -15.20
N GLU A 152 -2.73 9.46 -14.79
CA GLU A 152 -1.76 8.84 -15.69
C GLU A 152 -2.45 8.08 -16.84
N LEU A 153 -3.38 7.17 -16.53
CA LEU A 153 -4.12 6.35 -17.49
C LEU A 153 -4.89 7.18 -18.53
N LEU A 154 -5.53 8.27 -18.10
CA LEU A 154 -6.32 9.16 -18.96
C LEU A 154 -5.46 10.24 -19.66
N HIS A 155 -4.16 10.30 -19.39
CA HIS A 155 -3.28 11.37 -19.84
C HIS A 155 -3.77 12.76 -19.42
N ASP A 156 -4.32 12.88 -18.21
CA ASP A 156 -4.87 14.11 -17.65
C ASP A 156 -3.89 14.72 -16.62
N PRO A 157 -3.19 15.82 -16.97
CA PRO A 157 -2.22 16.43 -16.07
C PRO A 157 -2.87 17.12 -14.86
N ALA A 158 -4.13 17.57 -14.96
CA ALA A 158 -4.82 18.23 -13.87
C ALA A 158 -5.21 17.23 -12.78
N LEU A 159 -5.75 16.06 -13.17
CA LEU A 159 -6.01 14.95 -12.25
C LEU A 159 -4.71 14.48 -11.59
N LEU A 160 -3.63 14.31 -12.37
CA LEU A 160 -2.35 13.88 -11.82
C LEU A 160 -1.78 14.90 -10.80
N ALA A 161 -1.87 16.20 -11.10
CA ALA A 161 -1.43 17.26 -10.20
C ALA A 161 -2.23 17.24 -8.89
N ARG A 162 -3.57 17.10 -8.97
CA ARG A 162 -4.46 16.98 -7.80
C ARG A 162 -4.08 15.78 -6.94
N GLY A 163 -3.96 14.59 -7.53
CA GLY A 163 -3.63 13.37 -6.78
C GLY A 163 -2.30 13.48 -6.04
N ARG A 164 -1.28 14.07 -6.69
CA ARG A 164 0.04 14.32 -6.08
C ARG A 164 -0.01 15.35 -4.97
N ALA A 165 -0.81 16.42 -5.12
CA ALA A 165 -1.02 17.41 -4.08
C ALA A 165 -1.71 16.78 -2.86
N LYS A 166 -2.74 15.95 -3.08
CA LYS A 166 -3.44 15.24 -2.01
C LYS A 166 -2.55 14.22 -1.30
N LEU A 167 -1.68 13.51 -2.03
CA LEU A 167 -0.65 12.65 -1.43
C LEU A 167 0.28 13.45 -0.50
N ALA A 168 0.75 14.62 -0.94
CA ALA A 168 1.59 15.47 -0.11
C ALA A 168 0.87 15.97 1.14
N ALA A 169 -0.38 16.41 1.01
CA ALA A 169 -1.21 16.86 2.12
C ALA A 169 -1.48 15.74 3.13
N TRP A 170 -1.73 14.52 2.65
CA TRP A 170 -1.96 13.35 3.52
C TRP A 170 -0.69 12.91 4.26
N ILE A 171 0.48 12.97 3.59
CA ILE A 171 1.77 12.74 4.23
C ILE A 171 2.02 13.77 5.32
N GLU A 172 1.82 15.06 5.04
CA GLU A 172 1.99 16.13 6.02
C GLU A 172 1.05 15.95 7.22
N PHE A 173 -0.23 15.68 6.95
CA PHE A 173 -1.20 15.38 7.99
C PHE A 173 -0.77 14.21 8.89
N THR A 174 -0.29 13.13 8.26
CA THR A 174 0.16 11.93 8.97
C THR A 174 1.47 12.15 9.73
N ASN A 175 2.36 13.01 9.23
CA ASN A 175 3.58 13.41 9.94
C ASN A 175 3.26 14.16 11.23
N ARG A 176 2.35 15.15 11.17
CA ARG A 176 1.93 15.91 12.36
C ARG A 176 1.24 15.04 13.40
N SER A 177 0.43 14.07 12.97
CA SER A 177 -0.33 13.19 13.85
C SER A 177 0.49 11.99 14.38
N GLY A 178 1.71 11.76 13.87
CA GLY A 178 2.51 10.56 14.17
C GLY A 178 2.00 9.27 13.50
N HIS A 179 0.70 9.15 13.22
CA HIS A 179 0.08 8.03 12.53
C HIS A 179 -1.24 8.43 11.83
N PRO A 180 -1.74 7.70 10.81
CA PRO A 180 -3.10 7.94 10.30
C PRO A 180 -4.14 7.74 11.39
N HIS A 181 -5.23 8.51 11.32
CA HIS A 181 -6.30 8.51 12.33
C HIS A 181 -7.08 7.20 12.41
N GLU A 182 -7.22 6.43 11.33
CA GLU A 182 -7.81 5.07 11.38
C GLU A 182 -6.80 4.00 11.77
N PHE A 183 -5.90 4.34 12.70
CA PHE A 183 -4.77 3.51 13.11
C PHE A 183 -5.19 2.09 13.49
N ASN A 184 -4.45 1.11 12.98
CA ASN A 184 -4.59 -0.31 13.31
C ASN A 184 -6.01 -0.88 13.22
N SER A 185 -6.91 -0.25 12.47
CA SER A 185 -8.20 -0.85 12.16
C SER A 185 -7.96 -2.10 11.31
N PRO A 186 -8.40 -3.29 11.76
CA PRO A 186 -8.28 -4.51 10.98
C PRO A 186 -9.07 -4.43 9.66
N THR A 187 -9.98 -3.47 9.53
CA THR A 187 -10.77 -3.25 8.32
C THR A 187 -10.17 -2.18 7.41
N TYR A 188 -9.70 -1.05 7.96
CA TYR A 188 -9.28 0.10 7.15
C TYR A 188 -7.79 0.16 6.86
N LEU A 189 -6.95 -0.44 7.71
CA LEU A 189 -5.51 -0.54 7.43
C LEU A 189 -5.23 -1.35 6.14
N PRO A 190 -5.86 -2.52 5.90
CA PRO A 190 -5.74 -3.23 4.62
C PRO A 190 -6.13 -2.40 3.40
N VAL A 191 -7.12 -1.50 3.53
CA VAL A 191 -7.56 -0.63 2.44
C VAL A 191 -6.43 0.33 2.06
N SER A 192 -5.84 1.00 3.05
CA SER A 192 -4.74 1.95 2.85
C SER A 192 -3.49 1.28 2.30
N ILE A 193 -3.13 0.10 2.85
CA ILE A 193 -1.98 -0.69 2.38
C ILE A 193 -2.15 -1.08 0.90
N ARG A 194 -3.31 -1.62 0.51
CA ARG A 194 -3.52 -2.02 -0.90
C ARG A 194 -3.55 -0.82 -1.85
N ALA A 195 -4.12 0.31 -1.42
CA ALA A 195 -4.17 1.53 -2.23
C ALA A 195 -2.75 2.09 -2.50
N LEU A 196 -1.95 2.25 -1.46
CA LEU A 196 -0.56 2.72 -1.59
C LEU A 196 0.32 1.70 -2.32
N GLY A 197 0.06 0.40 -2.13
CA GLY A 197 0.73 -0.69 -2.85
C GLY A 197 0.53 -0.59 -4.34
N GLY A 198 -0.73 -0.52 -4.78
CA GLY A 198 -1.06 -0.31 -6.19
C GLY A 198 -0.44 0.97 -6.75
N LEU A 199 -0.46 2.06 -5.98
CA LEU A 199 0.18 3.31 -6.39
C LEU A 199 1.71 3.20 -6.53
N ALA A 200 2.37 2.53 -5.58
CA ALA A 200 3.81 2.30 -5.57
C ALA A 200 4.27 1.40 -6.72
N GLU A 201 3.42 0.46 -7.12
CA GLU A 201 3.70 -0.48 -8.19
C GLU A 201 3.43 0.13 -9.58
N LEU A 202 2.27 0.77 -9.76
CA LEU A 202 1.76 1.15 -11.08
C LEU A 202 2.10 2.56 -11.52
N SER A 203 2.42 3.49 -10.60
CA SER A 203 2.68 4.87 -11.00
C SER A 203 3.97 5.00 -11.81
N ARG A 204 3.91 5.73 -12.93
CA ARG A 204 5.07 6.07 -13.76
C ARG A 204 5.98 7.12 -13.09
N GLY A 205 5.44 7.94 -12.18
CA GLY A 205 6.21 8.97 -11.47
C GLY A 205 7.09 8.43 -10.34
N ALA A 206 8.41 8.63 -10.45
CA ALA A 206 9.37 8.17 -9.43
C ALA A 206 9.09 8.75 -8.04
N THR A 207 8.81 10.05 -7.94
CA THR A 207 8.48 10.71 -6.65
C THR A 207 7.20 10.17 -6.03
N THR A 208 6.17 9.91 -6.84
CA THR A 208 4.91 9.31 -6.37
C THR A 208 5.16 7.91 -5.83
N ARG A 209 5.90 7.07 -6.56
CA ARG A 209 6.26 5.71 -6.09
C ARG A 209 7.05 5.75 -4.78
N SER A 210 8.07 6.61 -4.68
CA SER A 210 8.90 6.69 -3.46
C SER A 210 8.09 7.14 -2.25
N ARG A 211 7.20 8.12 -2.41
CA ARG A 211 6.29 8.57 -1.36
C ARG A 211 5.32 7.47 -0.92
N ALA A 212 4.73 6.75 -1.87
CA ALA A 212 3.85 5.63 -1.59
C ALA A 212 4.58 4.51 -0.83
N ARG A 213 5.80 4.14 -1.25
CA ARG A 213 6.65 3.15 -0.56
C ARG A 213 7.03 3.55 0.86
N ALA A 214 7.39 4.81 1.07
CA ALA A 214 7.70 5.33 2.41
C ALA A 214 6.49 5.22 3.34
N MET A 215 5.29 5.57 2.85
CA MET A 215 4.06 5.43 3.61
C MET A 215 3.71 3.97 3.86
N LEU A 216 3.85 3.07 2.86
CA LEU A 216 3.68 1.62 3.05
C LEU A 216 4.58 1.07 4.14
N ALA A 217 5.87 1.42 4.12
CA ALA A 217 6.82 1.00 5.14
C ALA A 217 6.40 1.48 6.54
N ARG A 218 5.93 2.72 6.66
CA ARG A 218 5.43 3.28 7.92
C ARG A 218 4.17 2.58 8.42
N LEU A 219 3.20 2.32 7.53
CA LEU A 219 1.95 1.63 7.89
C LEU A 219 2.21 0.17 8.23
N GLY A 220 3.05 -0.51 7.45
CA GLY A 220 3.49 -1.88 7.73
C GLY A 220 4.20 -1.98 9.07
N LEU A 221 5.12 -1.06 9.37
CA LEU A 221 5.81 -1.02 10.67
C LEU A 221 4.81 -0.88 11.82
N SER A 222 3.81 0.00 11.71
CA SER A 222 2.77 0.10 12.74
C SER A 222 1.95 -1.19 12.85
N ALA A 223 1.57 -1.79 11.72
CA ALA A 223 0.86 -3.06 11.72
C ALA A 223 1.61 -4.12 12.53
N VAL A 224 2.94 -4.21 12.34
CA VAL A 224 3.71 -5.23 13.07
C VAL A 224 3.93 -4.86 14.53
N LEU A 225 4.19 -3.58 14.84
CA LEU A 225 4.34 -3.10 16.22
C LEU A 225 3.10 -3.31 17.08
N HIS A 226 1.93 -3.39 16.47
CA HIS A 226 0.67 -3.62 17.17
C HIS A 226 0.19 -5.07 17.07
N LEU A 227 0.98 -5.99 16.53
CA LEU A 227 0.61 -7.39 16.45
C LEU A 227 0.77 -8.07 17.82
N HIS A 228 -0.35 -8.50 18.42
CA HIS A 228 -0.33 -9.33 19.61
C HIS A 228 0.21 -10.72 19.27
N HIS A 229 1.36 -11.08 19.86
CA HIS A 229 2.12 -12.26 19.48
C HIS A 229 1.30 -13.56 19.53
N ALA A 230 0.62 -13.81 20.64
CA ALA A 230 -0.04 -15.09 20.90
C ALA A 230 -1.31 -15.29 20.07
N SER A 231 -2.08 -14.23 19.81
CA SER A 231 -3.31 -14.34 19.02
C SER A 231 -3.10 -14.06 17.53
N GLY A 232 -1.97 -13.45 17.15
CA GLY A 232 -1.73 -12.96 15.80
C GLY A 232 -2.68 -11.84 15.38
N ARG A 233 -3.33 -11.17 16.34
CA ARG A 233 -4.29 -10.07 16.11
C ARG A 233 -3.66 -8.71 16.34
N TRP A 234 -4.14 -7.67 15.66
CA TRP A 234 -3.71 -6.30 15.98
C TRP A 234 -4.34 -5.80 17.28
N ALA A 235 -3.51 -5.35 18.22
CA ALA A 235 -3.91 -4.71 19.47
C ALA A 235 -4.25 -3.23 19.24
N GLY A 236 -5.32 -2.75 19.88
CA GLY A 236 -5.74 -1.35 19.84
C GLY A 236 -7.23 -1.20 20.20
N PRO A 237 -7.74 0.03 20.35
CA PRO A 237 -9.16 0.26 20.54
C PRO A 237 -9.91 -0.08 19.24
N TYR A 238 -10.66 -1.18 19.26
CA TYR A 238 -11.49 -1.67 18.15
C TYR A 238 -12.75 -0.83 17.90
N GLY A 239 -12.70 0.50 18.11
CA GLY A 239 -13.86 1.39 18.01
C GLY A 239 -14.53 1.41 16.63
N ARG A 240 -13.86 0.86 15.60
CA ARG A 240 -14.41 0.67 14.24
C ARG A 240 -14.09 -0.70 13.65
N ALA A 241 -14.00 -1.74 14.47
CA ALA A 241 -13.93 -3.12 13.97
C ALA A 241 -15.35 -3.67 13.74
N TYR A 242 -15.49 -4.54 12.74
CA TYR A 242 -16.76 -5.21 12.47
C TYR A 242 -16.87 -6.51 13.28
N GLN A 243 -18.11 -6.96 13.51
CA GLN A 243 -18.43 -8.13 14.31
C GLN A 243 -17.54 -9.35 14.00
N PRO A 244 -17.28 -9.76 12.73
CA PRO A 244 -16.46 -10.94 12.45
C PRO A 244 -15.00 -10.82 12.90
N THR A 245 -14.47 -9.61 13.00
CA THR A 245 -13.13 -9.40 13.54
C THR A 245 -13.12 -9.45 15.06
N ILE A 246 -14.15 -8.87 15.69
CA ILE A 246 -14.32 -8.87 17.15
C ILE A 246 -14.59 -10.29 17.67
N THR A 247 -15.42 -11.06 16.98
CA THR A 247 -15.78 -12.44 17.34
C THR A 247 -14.79 -13.49 16.85
N THR A 248 -13.64 -13.07 16.30
CA THR A 248 -12.60 -13.97 15.77
C THR A 248 -13.06 -14.89 14.64
N GLY A 249 -14.15 -14.54 13.93
CA GLY A 249 -14.67 -15.28 12.78
C GLY A 249 -13.86 -15.11 11.48
N THR A 250 -12.80 -14.29 11.50
CA THR A 250 -11.85 -14.10 10.38
C THR A 250 -10.49 -14.67 10.73
N PRO A 251 -9.62 -15.04 9.78
CA PRO A 251 -8.23 -15.40 10.07
C PRO A 251 -7.48 -14.28 10.84
N PRO A 252 -6.44 -14.62 11.64
CA PRO A 252 -5.63 -13.61 12.31
C PRO A 252 -4.98 -12.62 11.34
N GLU A 253 -4.86 -11.35 11.72
CA GLU A 253 -4.23 -10.32 10.87
C GLU A 253 -2.75 -10.61 10.59
N ARG A 254 -2.09 -11.44 11.40
CA ARG A 254 -0.76 -12.01 11.10
C ARG A 254 -0.73 -12.65 9.71
N THR A 255 -1.76 -13.41 9.32
CA THR A 255 -1.81 -14.07 8.01
C THR A 255 -1.77 -13.04 6.87
N LEU A 256 -2.51 -11.94 7.01
CA LEU A 256 -2.48 -10.84 6.03
C LEU A 256 -1.12 -10.17 5.95
N LEU A 257 -0.49 -9.95 7.11
CA LEU A 257 0.84 -9.35 7.17
C LEU A 257 1.88 -10.24 6.48
N ASP A 258 1.87 -11.54 6.77
CA ASP A 258 2.78 -12.52 6.17
C ASP A 258 2.58 -12.58 4.65
N GLU A 259 1.32 -12.57 4.18
CA GLU A 259 1.00 -12.49 2.74
C GLU A 259 1.53 -11.21 2.09
N TRP A 260 1.39 -10.05 2.75
CA TRP A 260 1.87 -8.78 2.20
C TRP A 260 3.40 -8.72 2.13
N ILE A 261 4.09 -9.29 3.11
CA ILE A 261 5.56 -9.36 3.11
C ILE A 261 6.03 -10.35 2.04
N ALA A 262 5.46 -11.55 2.00
CA ALA A 262 5.81 -12.58 1.02
C ALA A 262 5.50 -12.15 -0.42
N GLY A 263 4.38 -11.45 -0.63
CA GLY A 263 3.98 -10.89 -1.91
C GLY A 263 4.72 -9.61 -2.32
N GLY A 264 5.64 -9.10 -1.49
CA GLY A 264 6.42 -7.88 -1.77
C GLY A 264 5.62 -6.58 -1.70
N LEU A 265 4.38 -6.61 -1.22
CA LEU A 265 3.55 -5.43 -0.98
C LEU A 265 4.10 -4.58 0.17
N LEU A 266 4.59 -5.27 1.21
CA LEU A 266 5.33 -4.68 2.31
C LEU A 266 6.81 -5.07 2.24
N PRO A 267 7.72 -4.23 2.78
CA PRO A 267 9.14 -4.56 2.78
C PRO A 267 9.46 -5.87 3.51
N GLY A 268 10.27 -6.72 2.88
CA GLY A 268 10.72 -8.02 3.43
C GLY A 268 11.35 -7.94 4.82
N TRP A 269 12.01 -6.82 5.12
CA TRP A 269 12.67 -6.59 6.40
C TRP A 269 11.72 -6.55 7.60
N LEU A 270 10.42 -6.29 7.36
CA LEU A 270 9.41 -6.37 8.41
C LEU A 270 9.22 -7.81 8.91
N GLY A 271 9.46 -8.83 8.11
CA GLY A 271 9.35 -10.22 8.58
C GLY A 271 10.58 -10.64 9.40
N THR A 272 11.76 -10.29 8.92
CA THR A 272 13.03 -10.68 9.53
C THR A 272 13.29 -9.99 10.87
N LEU A 273 13.00 -8.69 10.98
CA LEU A 273 13.09 -7.97 12.26
C LEU A 273 12.31 -8.69 13.37
N TRP A 274 11.09 -9.14 13.06
CA TRP A 274 10.25 -9.83 14.03
C TRP A 274 10.66 -11.27 14.25
N ALA A 275 11.16 -11.97 13.23
CA ALA A 275 11.80 -13.27 13.44
C ALA A 275 12.94 -13.16 14.46
N ALA A 276 13.80 -12.14 14.35
CA ALA A 276 14.86 -11.90 15.34
C ALA A 276 14.29 -11.66 16.75
N LEU A 277 13.36 -10.71 16.89
CA LEU A 277 12.78 -10.36 18.19
C LEU A 277 12.01 -11.53 18.83
N ILE A 278 11.25 -12.29 18.04
CA ILE A 278 10.46 -13.43 18.50
C ILE A 278 11.38 -14.59 18.88
N THR A 279 12.31 -14.97 18.00
CA THR A 279 13.26 -16.05 18.30
C THR A 279 14.02 -15.73 19.58
N THR A 280 14.59 -14.54 19.71
CA THR A 280 15.29 -14.12 20.93
C THR A 280 14.36 -14.06 22.15
N GLY A 281 13.12 -13.60 21.98
CA GLY A 281 12.13 -13.60 23.07
C GLY A 281 11.75 -15.00 23.54
N LEU A 282 11.66 -15.97 22.62
CA LEU A 282 11.35 -17.37 22.93
C LEU A 282 12.55 -18.12 23.51
N THR A 283 13.78 -17.82 23.09
CA THR A 283 15.00 -18.49 23.57
C THR A 283 15.53 -17.87 24.85
N ASP A 284 15.58 -16.54 24.91
CA ASP A 284 16.32 -15.78 25.92
C ASP A 284 15.43 -14.83 26.74
N GLY A 285 14.12 -14.88 26.50
CA GLY A 285 13.13 -14.04 27.18
C GLY A 285 13.26 -12.55 26.86
N TRP A 286 12.56 -11.73 27.65
CA TRP A 286 12.61 -10.27 27.51
C TRP A 286 14.02 -9.68 27.76
N ALA A 287 14.82 -10.34 28.61
CA ALA A 287 16.20 -9.93 28.86
C ALA A 287 17.06 -10.02 27.58
N GLY A 288 16.91 -11.11 26.81
CA GLY A 288 17.57 -11.27 25.51
C GLY A 288 17.10 -10.25 24.48
N VAL A 289 15.80 -9.96 24.41
CA VAL A 289 15.26 -8.93 23.51
C VAL A 289 15.83 -7.56 23.85
N ARG A 290 15.88 -7.20 25.14
CA ARG A 290 16.48 -5.93 25.59
C ARG A 290 17.97 -5.87 25.25
N ASP A 291 18.70 -6.97 25.42
CA ASP A 291 20.11 -7.04 25.05
C ASP A 291 20.31 -6.84 23.54
N LEU A 292 19.51 -7.52 22.70
CA LEU A 292 19.52 -7.41 21.25
C LEU A 292 19.30 -5.95 20.81
N VAL A 293 18.27 -5.28 21.34
CA VAL A 293 18.01 -3.86 21.08
C VAL A 293 19.17 -2.99 21.59
N ALA A 294 19.68 -3.27 22.79
CA ALA A 294 20.77 -2.50 23.38
C ALA A 294 22.09 -2.59 22.60
N ARG A 295 22.32 -3.65 21.79
CA ARG A 295 23.51 -3.75 20.91
C ARG A 295 23.59 -2.59 19.92
N PHE A 296 22.45 -2.09 19.43
CA PHE A 296 22.38 -0.94 18.54
C PHE A 296 22.81 0.38 19.20
N PHE A 297 22.94 0.42 20.52
CA PHE A 297 23.38 1.60 21.26
C PHE A 297 24.75 1.38 21.93
N ARG A 298 25.37 0.21 21.78
CA ARG A 298 26.70 -0.10 22.33
C ARG A 298 27.80 0.16 21.31
N TRP A 299 28.11 1.44 21.10
CA TRP A 299 29.16 1.87 20.17
C TRP A 299 30.50 2.00 20.90
N ARG A 300 31.34 0.97 20.82
CA ARG A 300 32.69 0.94 21.43
C ARG A 300 33.77 1.05 20.37
N VAL A 301 33.67 2.06 19.51
CA VAL A 301 34.64 2.33 18.45
C VAL A 301 35.35 3.66 18.71
N GLY A 302 36.59 3.80 18.25
CA GLY A 302 37.34 5.06 18.41
C GLY A 302 36.68 6.22 17.66
N LEU A 303 36.95 7.45 18.11
CA LEU A 303 36.39 8.69 17.52
C LEU A 303 36.61 8.80 15.99
N GLY A 304 37.70 8.21 15.48
CA GLY A 304 37.97 8.15 14.04
C GLY A 304 36.86 7.46 13.23
N TRP A 305 36.23 6.41 13.77
CA TRP A 305 35.13 5.72 13.07
C TRP A 305 33.85 6.55 13.02
N TYR A 306 33.60 7.38 14.03
CA TYR A 306 32.50 8.35 13.98
C TYR A 306 32.75 9.41 12.90
N ALA A 307 33.99 9.89 12.78
CA ALA A 307 34.37 10.82 11.72
C ALA A 307 34.21 10.18 10.33
N VAL A 308 34.63 8.92 10.16
CA VAL A 308 34.44 8.18 8.91
C VAL A 308 32.95 7.99 8.59
N ALA A 309 32.12 7.62 9.56
CA ALA A 309 30.69 7.40 9.32
C ALA A 309 29.94 8.71 8.98
N LEU A 310 30.29 9.82 9.65
CA LEU A 310 29.63 11.11 9.47
C LEU A 310 30.14 11.88 8.24
N LEU A 311 31.45 11.86 8.00
CA LEU A 311 32.11 12.65 6.96
C LEU A 311 32.45 11.83 5.71
N GLY A 312 32.60 10.52 5.82
CA GLY A 312 33.00 9.63 4.73
C GLY A 312 32.04 9.66 3.53
N PRO A 313 30.71 9.51 3.71
CA PRO A 313 29.76 9.61 2.61
C PRO A 313 29.80 10.99 1.91
N ALA A 314 29.96 12.07 2.67
CA ALA A 314 30.09 13.42 2.14
C ALA A 314 31.40 13.57 1.34
N ALA A 315 32.51 13.09 1.88
CA ALA A 315 33.81 13.09 1.19
C ALA A 315 33.77 12.27 -0.10
N TYR A 316 33.15 11.09 -0.08
CA TYR A 316 32.96 10.24 -1.27
C TYR A 316 32.11 10.93 -2.34
N MET A 317 30.99 11.53 -1.95
CA MET A 317 30.14 12.28 -2.88
C MET A 317 30.88 13.49 -3.47
N LEU A 318 31.58 14.27 -2.66
CA LEU A 318 32.34 15.44 -3.12
C LEU A 318 33.48 15.04 -4.05
N ALA A 319 34.16 13.91 -3.77
CA ALA A 319 35.17 13.36 -4.67
C ALA A 319 34.56 12.96 -6.03
N GLY A 320 33.36 12.35 -6.03
CA GLY A 320 32.62 12.02 -7.25
C GLY A 320 32.19 13.25 -8.05
N VAL A 321 31.68 14.28 -7.39
CA VAL A 321 31.34 15.59 -8.00
C VAL A 321 32.58 16.24 -8.61
N GLY A 322 33.70 16.24 -7.88
CA GLY A 322 34.98 16.77 -8.36
C GLY A 322 35.48 16.01 -9.58
N LEU A 323 35.48 14.67 -9.54
CA LEU A 323 35.90 13.85 -10.67
C LEU A 323 35.01 14.08 -11.91
N HIS A 324 33.70 14.16 -11.72
CA HIS A 324 32.77 14.47 -12.82
C HIS A 324 33.08 15.84 -13.44
N ALA A 325 33.27 16.87 -12.61
CA ALA A 325 33.61 18.21 -13.07
C ALA A 325 34.95 18.24 -13.82
N MET A 326 35.94 17.46 -13.37
CA MET A 326 37.23 17.33 -14.06
C MET A 326 37.10 16.65 -15.44
N LEU A 327 36.20 15.66 -15.57
CA LEU A 327 36.02 14.89 -16.80
C LEU A 327 35.13 15.61 -17.83
N THR A 328 34.16 16.40 -17.37
CA THR A 328 33.10 16.97 -18.24
C THR A 328 33.14 18.49 -18.33
N GLY A 329 33.86 19.17 -17.43
CA GLY A 329 33.82 20.63 -17.29
C GLY A 329 32.57 21.17 -16.60
N GLU A 330 31.59 20.31 -16.25
CA GLU A 330 30.34 20.70 -15.63
C GLU A 330 30.24 20.19 -14.18
N THR A 331 29.85 21.07 -13.26
CA THR A 331 29.56 20.69 -11.87
C THR A 331 28.10 20.22 -11.73
N PRO A 332 27.86 18.95 -11.35
CA PRO A 332 26.51 18.47 -11.11
C PRO A 332 25.83 19.23 -9.99
N THR A 333 24.61 19.72 -10.23
CA THR A 333 23.77 20.26 -9.16
C THR A 333 23.20 19.11 -8.34
N LEU A 334 23.65 18.94 -7.10
CA LEU A 334 23.04 17.97 -6.19
C LEU A 334 21.73 18.54 -5.61
N PRO A 335 20.62 17.77 -5.63
CA PRO A 335 19.32 18.21 -5.10
C PRO A 335 19.36 18.66 -3.63
N ILE A 336 20.34 18.17 -2.86
CA ILE A 336 20.51 18.50 -1.45
C ILE A 336 20.88 19.96 -1.20
N TYR A 337 21.51 20.64 -2.17
CA TYR A 337 21.90 22.06 -2.04
C TYR A 337 20.72 23.03 -2.08
N ALA A 338 19.55 22.57 -2.55
CA ALA A 338 18.32 23.37 -2.55
C ALA A 338 17.49 23.22 -1.26
N LEU A 339 17.91 22.35 -0.33
CA LEU A 339 17.16 22.07 0.90
C LEU A 339 17.65 22.97 2.05
N PRO A 340 16.74 23.55 2.86
CA PRO A 340 17.11 24.18 4.12
C PRO A 340 17.90 23.23 5.03
N LEU A 341 18.90 23.74 5.73
CA LEU A 341 19.78 22.97 6.64
C LEU A 341 19.02 22.07 7.62
N GLY A 342 17.93 22.58 8.21
CA GLY A 342 17.09 21.81 9.13
C GLY A 342 16.41 20.61 8.48
N GLN A 343 16.00 20.74 7.22
CA GLN A 343 15.37 19.65 6.45
C GLN A 343 16.41 18.61 6.02
N ALA A 344 17.60 19.05 5.60
CA ALA A 344 18.70 18.14 5.29
C ALA A 344 19.13 17.34 6.53
N GLY A 345 19.22 17.99 7.70
CA GLY A 345 19.48 17.33 8.98
C GLY A 345 18.40 16.32 9.36
N LEU A 346 17.12 16.67 9.19
CA LEU A 346 16.01 15.74 9.43
C LEU A 346 16.06 14.53 8.49
N MET A 347 16.34 14.72 7.20
CA MET A 347 16.49 13.62 6.24
C MET A 347 17.65 12.70 6.63
N PHE A 348 18.79 13.26 7.02
CA PHE A 348 19.93 12.49 7.49
C PHE A 348 19.57 11.65 8.72
N LEU A 349 18.94 12.24 9.73
CA LEU A 349 18.48 11.53 10.92
C LEU A 349 17.48 10.42 10.56
N GLN A 350 16.54 10.69 9.65
CA GLN A 350 15.61 9.68 9.15
C GLN A 350 16.33 8.53 8.44
N THR A 351 17.31 8.82 7.58
CA THR A 351 18.09 7.79 6.88
C THR A 351 18.92 6.95 7.84
N VAL A 352 19.54 7.55 8.86
CA VAL A 352 20.27 6.81 9.89
C VAL A 352 19.33 5.96 10.74
N ALA A 353 18.21 6.54 11.21
CA ALA A 353 17.23 5.83 12.03
C ALA A 353 16.59 4.67 11.26
N LEU A 354 16.18 4.88 10.02
CA LEU A 354 15.71 3.81 9.14
C LEU A 354 16.85 2.81 8.86
N GLY A 355 18.04 3.26 8.50
CA GLY A 355 19.19 2.38 8.28
C GLY A 355 19.44 1.44 9.46
N MET A 356 19.38 1.94 10.70
CA MET A 356 19.51 1.13 11.92
C MET A 356 18.33 0.17 12.15
N LEU A 357 17.10 0.66 12.01
CA LEU A 357 15.89 -0.12 12.25
C LEU A 357 15.64 -1.18 11.16
N LEU A 358 16.07 -0.90 9.93
CA LEU A 358 15.75 -1.69 8.73
C LEU A 358 16.90 -2.63 8.32
N ASN A 359 18.04 -2.60 9.02
CA ASN A 359 19.19 -3.45 8.69
C ASN A 359 18.96 -4.89 9.16
N THR A 360 18.29 -5.67 8.32
CA THR A 360 17.98 -7.07 8.60
C THR A 360 19.20 -7.90 8.89
N GLU A 361 20.31 -7.65 8.20
CA GLU A 361 21.58 -8.35 8.44
C GLU A 361 22.03 -8.20 9.90
N GLU A 362 21.90 -7.00 10.47
CA GLU A 362 22.28 -6.75 11.87
C GLU A 362 21.28 -7.36 12.85
N TRP A 363 19.97 -7.28 12.59
CA TRP A 363 18.94 -7.82 13.49
C TRP A 363 18.88 -9.34 13.49
N THR A 364 18.80 -9.98 12.31
CA THR A 364 18.63 -11.44 12.21
C THR A 364 19.95 -12.16 12.13
N TRP A 365 20.81 -11.83 11.18
CA TRP A 365 22.02 -12.62 10.95
C TRP A 365 23.02 -12.40 12.07
N ARG A 366 23.53 -11.17 12.24
CA ARG A 366 24.53 -10.85 13.27
C ARG A 366 23.95 -10.87 14.68
N GLY A 367 22.70 -10.47 14.83
CA GLY A 367 22.01 -10.37 16.12
C GLY A 367 21.59 -11.71 16.72
N VAL A 368 21.18 -12.67 15.88
CA VAL A 368 20.52 -13.91 16.34
C VAL A 368 21.15 -15.16 15.71
N ALA A 369 21.13 -15.30 14.38
CA ALA A 369 21.52 -16.54 13.72
C ALA A 369 23.01 -16.86 13.86
N LEU A 370 23.90 -15.90 13.60
CA LEU A 370 25.35 -16.08 13.65
C LEU A 370 25.84 -16.46 15.05
N PRO A 371 25.43 -15.80 16.15
CA PRO A 371 25.79 -16.24 17.50
C PRO A 371 25.31 -17.67 17.82
N LEU A 372 24.09 -18.03 17.43
CA LEU A 372 23.54 -19.38 17.65
C LEU A 372 24.32 -20.43 16.86
N LEU A 373 24.65 -20.15 15.60
CA LEU A 373 25.44 -21.03 14.73
C LEU A 373 26.88 -21.16 15.25
N GLN A 374 27.52 -20.07 15.62
CA GLN A 374 28.88 -20.08 16.19
C GLN A 374 28.94 -20.85 17.52
N ASN A 375 27.90 -20.74 18.36
CA ASN A 375 27.83 -21.49 19.60
C ASN A 375 27.68 -23.00 19.35
N ARG A 376 27.01 -23.40 18.27
CA ARG A 376 26.74 -24.81 17.93
C ARG A 376 27.84 -25.47 17.09
N HIS A 377 28.47 -24.73 16.19
CA HIS A 377 29.39 -25.26 15.17
C HIS A 377 30.82 -24.70 15.28
N GLY A 378 31.04 -23.68 16.11
CA GLY A 378 32.31 -22.96 16.18
C GLY A 378 32.45 -21.92 15.05
N ALA A 379 33.44 -21.03 15.16
CA ALA A 379 33.61 -19.91 14.22
C ALA A 379 34.30 -20.27 12.89
N LEU A 380 34.86 -21.49 12.78
CA LEU A 380 35.71 -21.92 11.66
C LEU A 380 35.13 -23.08 10.85
N ILE A 381 34.05 -23.69 11.34
CA ILE A 381 33.31 -24.74 10.64
C ILE A 381 32.00 -24.08 10.20
N GLY A 382 32.12 -23.19 9.20
CA GLY A 382 30.97 -22.49 8.61
C GLY A 382 29.97 -23.46 8.00
#